data_AF-A0A4S0UNK0-F1
#
_entry.id   AF-A0A4S0UNK0-F1
#
_cell.length_a   1.000
_cell.length_b   1.000
_cell.length_c   1.000
_cell.angle_alpha   90.00
_cell.angle_beta   90.00
_cell.angle_gamma   90.00
#
_symmetry.space_group_name_H-M   'P 1'
#
loop_
_entity.id
_entity.type
_entity.pdbx_description
1 polymer ?
#
loop_
_entity_poly.entity_id
_entity_poly.type
_entity_poly.pdbx_seq_one_letter_code
_entity_poly.pdbx_strand_id
1 'polypeptide(L)'
;GLEQADWLQVIAADDPQLGPFRDCLKDGEPICGRLQPEKNAVLYGARSEEVQTTALLPLPGVGLIAVGSHDPNRFYPGMGTLFLRMMGDALVTGLKRFAG
;
A
#
# COMPACT_ATOMS: atom_id res chain seq x y z
N GLY A 1 16.31 -9.19 10.02
CA GLY A 1 15.40 -8.87 11.15
C GLY A 1 13.97 -8.54 10.71
N LEU A 2 13.78 -7.97 9.51
CA LEU A 2 12.46 -7.69 8.91
C LEU A 2 12.06 -8.70 7.82
N GLU A 3 13.02 -9.45 7.27
CA GLU A 3 12.83 -10.46 6.20
C GLU A 3 11.94 -11.66 6.59
N GLN A 4 11.43 -11.69 7.82
CA GLN A 4 10.58 -12.76 8.36
C GLN A 4 9.15 -12.30 8.65
N ALA A 5 8.82 -11.04 8.34
CA ALA A 5 7.48 -10.52 8.55
C ALA A 5 6.57 -10.92 7.39
N ASP A 6 5.50 -11.67 7.68
CA ASP A 6 4.53 -12.16 6.67
C ASP A 6 3.82 -11.05 5.88
N TRP A 7 3.92 -9.80 6.34
CA TRP A 7 3.33 -8.62 5.70
C TRP A 7 4.32 -7.81 4.84
N LEU A 8 5.62 -8.09 4.94
CA LEU A 8 6.65 -7.36 4.20
C LEU A 8 7.00 -8.10 2.91
N GLN A 9 6.92 -7.40 1.79
CA GLN A 9 7.38 -7.88 0.50
C GLN A 9 8.45 -6.93 -0.04
N VAL A 10 9.55 -7.50 -0.55
CA VAL A 10 10.61 -6.75 -1.24
C VAL A 10 10.60 -7.19 -2.70
N ILE A 11 10.11 -6.31 -3.56
CA ILE A 11 9.98 -6.55 -5.00
C ILE A 11 10.92 -5.58 -5.72
N ALA A 12 11.63 -6.06 -6.74
CA ALA A 12 12.50 -5.21 -7.55
C ALA A 12 11.68 -4.10 -8.24
N ALA A 13 12.22 -2.88 -8.33
CA ALA A 13 11.48 -1.74 -8.86
C ALA A 13 11.06 -1.90 -10.34
N ASP A 14 11.78 -2.72 -11.10
CA ASP A 14 11.51 -3.05 -12.50
C ASP A 14 10.67 -4.32 -12.67
N ASP A 15 10.29 -5.00 -11.59
CA ASP A 15 9.48 -6.21 -11.63
C ASP A 15 8.12 -5.94 -12.30
N PRO A 16 7.70 -6.77 -13.27
CA PRO A 16 6.39 -6.65 -13.92
C PRO A 16 5.20 -6.62 -12.96
N GLN A 17 5.30 -7.27 -11.79
CA GLN A 17 4.25 -7.28 -10.77
C GLN A 17 3.93 -5.89 -10.21
N LEU A 18 4.87 -4.94 -10.28
CA LEU A 18 4.64 -3.56 -9.88
C LEU A 18 3.96 -2.72 -10.97
N GLY A 19 3.79 -3.26 -12.18
CA GLY A 19 3.13 -2.59 -13.31
C GLY A 19 1.81 -1.89 -12.94
N PRO A 20 0.85 -2.59 -12.29
CA PRO A 20 -0.43 -2.00 -11.86
C PRO A 20 -0.32 -0.84 -10.86
N PHE A 21 0.82 -0.69 -10.18
CA PHE A 21 1.05 0.31 -9.13
C PHE A 21 1.84 1.53 -9.62
N ARG A 22 2.38 1.51 -10.85
CA ARG A 22 3.28 2.57 -11.35
C ARG A 22 2.68 3.97 -11.28
N ASP A 23 1.43 4.13 -11.70
CA ASP A 23 0.76 5.43 -11.66
C ASP A 23 0.57 5.92 -10.22
N CYS A 24 0.11 5.04 -9.34
CA CYS A 24 -0.13 5.36 -7.93
C CYS A 24 1.18 5.68 -7.17
N LEU A 25 2.26 4.95 -7.45
CA LEU A 25 3.59 5.22 -6.90
C LEU A 25 4.17 6.55 -7.42
N LYS A 26 3.86 6.92 -8.66
CA LYS A 26 4.30 8.18 -9.28
C LYS A 26 3.54 9.38 -8.72
N ASP A 27 2.23 9.26 -8.57
CA ASP A 27 1.38 10.35 -8.09
C ASP A 27 1.55 10.58 -6.58
N GLY A 28 1.88 9.53 -5.82
CA GLY A 28 2.10 9.64 -4.37
C GLY A 28 0.81 9.79 -3.56
N GLU A 29 -0.36 9.75 -4.22
CA GLU A 29 -1.65 10.01 -3.59
C GLU A 29 -2.28 8.72 -3.01
N PRO A 30 -2.78 8.75 -1.76
CA PRO A 30 -3.44 7.59 -1.18
C PRO A 30 -4.76 7.27 -1.89
N ILE A 31 -5.08 5.98 -2.00
CA ILE A 31 -6.30 5.48 -2.64
C ILE A 31 -7.11 4.68 -1.63
N CYS A 32 -8.40 4.96 -1.52
CA CYS A 32 -9.34 4.18 -0.71
C CYS A 32 -10.43 3.57 -1.61
N GLY A 33 -10.78 2.31 -1.35
CA GLY A 33 -11.88 1.65 -2.05
C GLY A 33 -11.60 0.19 -2.37
N ARG A 34 -12.35 -0.33 -3.35
CA ARG A 34 -12.10 -1.65 -3.93
C ARG A 34 -10.97 -1.54 -4.95
N LEU A 35 -9.94 -2.36 -4.80
CA LEU A 35 -8.88 -2.47 -5.79
C LEU A 35 -9.22 -3.54 -6.82
N GLN A 36 -8.57 -3.44 -7.98
CA GLN A 36 -8.65 -4.47 -9.01
C GLN A 36 -8.02 -5.78 -8.50
N PRO A 37 -8.53 -6.96 -8.91
CA PRO A 37 -8.05 -8.26 -8.42
C PRO A 37 -6.54 -8.46 -8.57
N GLU A 38 -5.94 -7.95 -9.64
CA GLU A 38 -4.50 -8.06 -9.92
C GLU A 38 -3.66 -7.33 -8.87
N LYS A 39 -4.16 -6.18 -8.38
CA LYS A 39 -3.51 -5.43 -7.29
C LYS A 39 -3.63 -6.18 -5.96
N ASN A 40 -4.81 -6.71 -5.67
CA ASN A 40 -5.02 -7.49 -4.44
C ASN A 40 -4.16 -8.76 -4.42
N ALA A 41 -3.96 -9.42 -5.57
CA ALA A 41 -3.11 -10.59 -5.68
C ALA A 41 -1.66 -10.28 -5.27
N VAL A 42 -1.11 -9.15 -5.70
CA VAL A 42 0.25 -8.71 -5.31
C VAL A 42 0.29 -8.33 -3.82
N LEU A 43 -0.68 -7.54 -3.34
CA LEU A 43 -0.65 -7.00 -1.97
C LEU A 43 -0.92 -8.05 -0.88
N TYR A 44 -1.81 -9.00 -1.15
CA TYR A 44 -2.37 -9.90 -0.13
C TYR A 44 -2.15 -11.39 -0.43
N GLY A 45 -1.67 -11.74 -1.62
CA GLY A 45 -1.43 -13.13 -2.02
C GLY A 45 -2.65 -14.02 -1.79
N ALA A 46 -2.48 -15.11 -1.05
CA ALA A 46 -3.55 -16.05 -0.73
C ALA A 46 -4.74 -15.43 0.02
N ARG A 47 -4.57 -14.26 0.64
CA ARG A 47 -5.60 -13.56 1.42
C ARG A 47 -6.37 -12.52 0.60
N SER A 48 -6.12 -12.44 -0.71
CA SER A 48 -6.76 -11.44 -1.59
C SER A 48 -8.28 -11.49 -1.57
N GLU A 49 -8.86 -12.70 -1.44
CA GLU A 49 -10.31 -12.90 -1.41
C GLU A 49 -10.95 -12.45 -0.09
N GLU A 50 -10.17 -12.39 0.99
CA GLU A 50 -10.65 -11.93 2.29
C GLU A 50 -10.82 -10.40 2.32
N VAL A 51 -10.10 -9.67 1.46
CA VAL A 51 -10.07 -8.20 1.45
C VAL A 51 -11.18 -7.63 0.57
N GLN A 52 -12.13 -6.96 1.20
CA GLN A 52 -13.26 -6.29 0.53
C GLN A 52 -12.93 -4.84 0.14
N THR A 53 -12.16 -4.13 0.97
CA THR A 53 -11.70 -2.76 0.69
C THR A 53 -10.26 -2.56 1.14
N THR A 54 -9.56 -1.62 0.50
CA THR A 54 -8.16 -1.27 0.81
C THR A 54 -8.01 0.24 0.97
N ALA A 55 -7.23 0.65 1.97
CA ALA A 55 -6.53 1.92 2.00
C ALA A 55 -5.09 1.69 1.54
N LEU A 56 -4.73 2.27 0.40
CA LEU A 56 -3.43 2.16 -0.24
C LEU A 56 -2.69 3.47 -0.08
N LEU A 57 -1.47 3.43 0.45
CA LEU A 57 -0.64 4.58 0.76
C LEU A 57 0.72 4.44 0.07
N PRO A 58 0.91 5.16 -1.06
CA PRO A 58 2.22 5.27 -1.71
C PRO A 58 3.17 6.10 -0.86
N LEU A 59 4.42 5.66 -0.76
CA LEU A 59 5.51 6.37 -0.09
C LEU A 59 6.66 6.55 -1.11
N PRO A 60 6.70 7.67 -1.85
CA PRO A 60 7.70 7.89 -2.89
C PRO A 60 9.13 7.69 -2.38
N GLY A 61 9.92 6.87 -3.10
CA GLY A 61 11.29 6.54 -2.73
C GLY A 61 11.45 5.53 -1.57
N VAL A 62 10.34 5.04 -1.00
CA VAL A 62 10.35 4.05 0.09
C VAL A 62 9.60 2.78 -0.30
N GLY A 63 8.35 2.91 -0.77
CA GLY A 63 7.53 1.75 -1.11
C GLY A 63 6.03 2.03 -1.06
N LEU A 64 5.26 1.01 -0.68
CA LEU A 64 3.80 1.02 -0.67
C LEU A 64 3.29 0.38 0.62
N ILE A 65 2.25 0.96 1.22
CA ILE A 65 1.53 0.37 2.35
C ILE A 65 0.10 0.09 1.93
N ALA A 66 -0.35 -1.12 2.16
CA ALA A 66 -1.73 -1.52 1.93
C ALA A 66 -2.37 -1.97 3.25
N VAL A 67 -3.53 -1.41 3.57
CA VAL A 67 -4.35 -1.83 4.70
C VAL A 67 -5.66 -2.36 4.16
N GLY A 68 -5.81 -3.68 4.19
CA GLY A 68 -7.03 -4.38 3.79
C GLY A 68 -8.07 -4.43 4.90
N SER A 69 -9.34 -4.54 4.53
CA SER A 69 -10.45 -4.81 5.44
C SER A 69 -11.43 -5.82 4.86
N HIS A 70 -11.96 -6.69 5.73
CA HIS A 70 -13.07 -7.58 5.41
C HIS A 70 -14.43 -6.84 5.30
N ASP A 71 -14.51 -5.59 5.76
CA ASP A 71 -15.73 -4.78 5.68
C ASP A 71 -15.77 -3.99 4.35
N PRO A 72 -16.79 -4.20 3.50
CA PRO A 72 -16.93 -3.52 2.22
C PRO A 72 -17.19 -2.01 2.33
N ASN A 73 -17.53 -1.51 3.52
CA ASN A 73 -17.86 -0.10 3.77
C ASN A 73 -16.80 0.64 4.59
N ARG A 74 -15.70 -0.03 4.98
CA ARG A 74 -14.67 0.59 5.83
C ARG A 74 -13.82 1.60 5.08
N PHE A 75 -13.35 1.27 3.88
CA PHE A 75 -12.62 2.22 3.02
C PHE A 75 -13.42 2.44 1.74
N TYR A 76 -14.14 3.56 1.66
CA TYR A 76 -14.97 3.89 0.50
C TYR A 76 -14.37 5.03 -0.34
N PRO A 77 -14.61 5.05 -1.66
CA PRO A 77 -14.21 6.17 -2.52
C PRO A 77 -14.80 7.49 -2.00
N GLY A 78 -13.97 8.51 -1.84
CA GLY A 78 -14.38 9.80 -1.26
C GLY A 78 -14.22 9.91 0.26
N MET A 79 -13.80 8.84 0.94
CA MET A 79 -13.22 8.96 2.29
C MET A 79 -12.00 9.89 2.23
N GLY A 80 -11.96 10.90 3.09
CA GLY A 80 -10.82 11.80 3.17
C GLY A 80 -9.52 11.05 3.47
N THR A 81 -8.49 11.28 2.65
CA THR A 81 -7.19 10.59 2.73
C THR A 81 -6.14 11.35 3.53
N LEU A 82 -6.49 12.50 4.10
CA LEU A 82 -5.56 13.38 4.82
C LEU A 82 -4.78 12.65 5.93
N PHE A 83 -5.47 11.84 6.75
CA PHE A 83 -4.81 11.08 7.80
C PHE A 83 -3.85 10.03 7.25
N LEU A 84 -4.18 9.37 6.13
CA LEU A 84 -3.27 8.42 5.48
C LEU A 84 -2.00 9.13 5.02
N ARG A 85 -2.14 10.32 4.43
CA ARG A 85 -1.01 11.14 4.01
C ARG A 85 -0.13 11.54 5.20
N MET A 86 -0.73 12.02 6.29
CA MET A 86 0.00 12.38 7.52
C MET A 86 0.74 11.18 8.14
N MET A 87 0.11 9.99 8.14
CA MET A 87 0.76 8.76 8.60
C MET A 87 1.94 8.38 7.70
N GLY A 88 1.80 8.53 6.38
CA GLY A 88 2.89 8.31 5.42
C GLY A 88 4.06 9.25 5.65
N ASP A 89 3.80 10.54 5.79
CA ASP A 89 4.83 11.57 6.05
C ASP A 89 5.57 11.30 7.37
N ALA A 90 4.83 10.93 8.42
CA ALA A 90 5.40 10.59 9.71
C ALA A 90 6.29 9.34 9.62
N LEU A 91 5.85 8.31 8.90
CA LEU A 91 6.62 7.09 8.72
C LEU A 91 7.89 7.32 7.89
N VAL A 92 7.78 8.01 6.75
CA VAL A 92 8.94 8.36 5.90
C VAL A 92 9.96 9.17 6.70
N THR A 93 9.50 10.13 7.50
CA THR A 93 10.36 10.90 8.41
C THR A 93 11.00 10.00 9.47
N GLY A 94 10.25 9.02 9.99
CA GLY A 94 10.72 7.95 10.86
C GLY A 94 11.90 7.19 10.28
N LEU A 95 11.72 6.66 9.06
CA LEU A 95 12.66 5.79 8.36
C LEU A 95 13.98 6.48 8.01
N LYS A 96 13.99 7.81 7.80
CA LYS A 96 15.23 8.57 7.56
C LYS A 96 16.28 8.41 8.66
N ARG A 97 15.89 8.04 9.89
CA ARG A 97 16.83 7.76 11.00
C ARG A 97 17.65 6.49 10.80
N PHE A 98 17.20 5.60 9.93
CA PHE A 98 17.81 4.29 9.65
C PHE A 98 18.39 4.20 8.24
N ALA A 99 18.38 5.30 7.48
CA ALA A 99 19.05 5.41 6.20
C ALA A 99 20.56 5.59 6.45
N GLY A 100 21.20 4.53 6.92
CA GLY A 100 22.65 4.39 7.09
C GLY A 100 23.16 3.29 6.20
#